data_AF-A0AAW5RS22-F1
#
_entry.id   AF-A0AAW5RS22-F1
#
_cell.length_a   1.000
_cell.length_b   1.000
_cell.length_c   1.000
_cell.angle_alpha   90.00
_cell.angle_beta   90.00
_cell.angle_gamma   90.00
#
_symmetry.space_group_name_H-M   'P 1'
#
loop_
_entity.id
_entity.type
_entity.pdbx_description
1 polymer ?
#
loop_
_entity_poly.entity_id
_entity_poly.type
_entity_poly.pdbx_seq_one_letter_code
_entity_poly.pdbx_strand_id
1 'polypeptide(L)'
;MGRNWQWSFDHGHAKRLEREREAAEQGIAECDVDRTVPLHSRDGTMQSQFAKGWRSVTSSEIYDARHRHRFNILTTGNDKVAEHCARLRALFADTANKESSCSR
;
A
#
# COMPACT_ATOMS: atom_id res chain seq x y z
N MET A 1 22.75 -15.37 -12.30
CA MET A 1 21.44 -15.39 -12.98
C MET A 1 20.24 -15.03 -12.07
N GLY A 2 20.44 -14.43 -10.89
CA GLY A 2 19.36 -14.22 -9.90
C GLY A 2 18.57 -12.92 -9.97
N ARG A 3 18.78 -12.03 -10.96
CA ARG A 3 18.16 -10.69 -10.96
C ARG A 3 16.80 -10.61 -11.67
N ASN A 4 16.59 -11.42 -12.71
CA ASN A 4 15.33 -11.37 -13.49
C ASN A 4 14.12 -11.91 -12.74
N TRP A 5 14.30 -12.94 -11.91
CA TRP A 5 13.20 -13.53 -11.16
C TRP A 5 12.76 -12.60 -10.01
N GLN A 6 13.70 -11.97 -9.32
CA GLN A 6 13.40 -10.99 -8.27
C GLN A 6 12.70 -9.77 -8.86
N TRP A 7 13.20 -9.28 -10.00
CA TRP A 7 12.53 -8.20 -10.72
C TRP A 7 11.09 -8.57 -11.11
N SER A 8 10.85 -9.78 -11.60
CA SER A 8 9.49 -10.24 -11.94
C SER A 8 8.58 -10.25 -10.71
N PHE A 9 9.10 -10.69 -9.56
CA PHE A 9 8.37 -10.69 -8.30
C PHE A 9 8.03 -9.27 -7.83
N ASP A 10 9.04 -8.40 -7.73
CA ASP A 10 8.87 -7.01 -7.29
C ASP A 10 7.92 -6.27 -8.22
N HIS A 11 8.01 -6.53 -9.52
CA HIS A 11 7.14 -5.94 -10.52
C HIS A 11 5.69 -6.41 -10.37
N GLY A 12 5.45 -7.69 -10.05
CA GLY A 12 4.12 -8.22 -9.78
C GLY A 12 3.46 -7.60 -8.55
N HIS A 13 4.23 -7.42 -7.47
CA HIS A 13 3.76 -6.77 -6.25
C HIS A 13 3.41 -5.30 -6.50
N ALA A 14 4.33 -4.55 -7.13
CA ALA A 14 4.11 -3.14 -7.47
C ALA A 14 2.91 -2.94 -8.42
N LYS A 15 2.78 -3.77 -9.47
CA LYS A 15 1.66 -3.69 -10.42
C LYS A 15 0.31 -3.95 -9.75
N ARG A 16 0.29 -4.82 -8.74
CA ARG A 16 -0.94 -5.07 -8.00
C ARG A 16 -1.37 -3.85 -7.19
N LEU A 17 -0.45 -3.20 -6.49
CA LEU A 17 -0.75 -1.98 -5.72
C LEU A 17 -1.16 -0.81 -6.61
N GLU A 18 -0.53 -0.66 -7.78
CA GLU A 18 -0.93 0.33 -8.78
C GLU A 18 -2.38 0.13 -9.23
N ARG A 19 -2.79 -1.12 -9.51
CA ARG A 19 -4.17 -1.41 -9.91
C ARG A 19 -5.19 -1.13 -8.81
N GLU A 20 -4.87 -1.44 -7.56
CA GLU A 20 -5.75 -1.13 -6.43
C GLU A 20 -5.91 0.38 -6.25
N ARG A 21 -4.82 1.14 -6.45
CA ARG A 21 -4.82 2.60 -6.45
C ARG A 21 -5.68 3.17 -7.59
N GLU A 22 -5.46 2.72 -8.83
CA GLU A 22 -6.25 3.13 -9.99
C GLU A 22 -7.74 2.82 -9.80
N ALA A 23 -8.07 1.64 -9.27
CA ALA A 23 -9.44 1.26 -8.96
C ALA A 23 -10.07 2.19 -7.91
N ALA A 24 -9.32 2.59 -6.90
CA ALA A 24 -9.78 3.56 -5.91
C ALA A 24 -9.98 4.97 -6.52
N GLU A 25 -9.08 5.41 -7.40
CA GLU A 25 -9.18 6.68 -8.13
C GLU A 25 -10.41 6.71 -9.06
N GLN A 26 -10.75 5.57 -9.67
CA GLN A 26 -11.96 5.40 -10.49
C GLN A 26 -13.24 5.20 -9.67
N GLY A 27 -13.14 5.05 -8.34
CA GLY A 27 -14.29 4.84 -7.45
C GLY A 27 -14.85 3.41 -7.45
N ILE A 28 -14.11 2.43 -7.94
CA ILE A 28 -14.49 1.01 -7.94
C ILE A 28 -14.42 0.48 -6.50
N ALA A 29 -15.42 -0.27 -6.05
CA ALA A 29 -15.42 -0.88 -4.71
C ALA A 29 -14.38 -2.00 -4.61
N GLU A 30 -13.90 -2.29 -3.39
CA GLU A 30 -12.86 -3.32 -3.20
C GLU A 30 -13.26 -4.72 -3.67
N CYS A 31 -14.55 -5.04 -3.55
CA CYS A 31 -15.11 -6.32 -3.95
C CYS A 31 -15.12 -6.51 -5.47
N ASP A 32 -15.13 -5.40 -6.23
CA ASP A 32 -15.34 -5.41 -7.68
C ASP A 32 -14.02 -5.29 -8.46
N VAL A 33 -12.88 -5.18 -7.75
CA VAL A 33 -11.57 -5.11 -8.39
C VAL A 33 -11.26 -6.46 -9.03
N ASP A 34 -10.98 -6.45 -10.34
CA ASP A 34 -10.45 -7.63 -11.02
C ASP A 34 -8.99 -7.88 -10.63
N ARG A 35 -8.78 -9.01 -9.97
CA ARG A 35 -7.52 -9.48 -9.38
C ARG A 35 -6.84 -10.56 -10.20
N THR A 36 -7.34 -10.83 -11.40
CA THR A 36 -6.76 -11.82 -12.31
C THR A 36 -5.31 -11.45 -12.61
N VAL A 37 -4.39 -12.43 -12.53
CA VAL A 37 -2.95 -12.19 -12.72
C VAL A 37 -2.71 -11.81 -14.19
N PRO A 38 -2.16 -10.62 -14.48
CA PRO A 38 -1.84 -10.23 -15.85
C PRO A 38 -0.76 -11.11 -16.48
N LEU A 39 -0.79 -11.22 -17.80
CA LEU A 39 0.34 -11.78 -18.54
C LEU A 39 1.49 -10.77 -18.54
N HIS A 40 2.61 -11.15 -17.94
CA HIS A 40 3.82 -10.35 -17.80
C HIS A 40 4.95 -10.85 -18.71
N SER A 41 5.17 -12.16 -18.79
CA SER A 41 6.20 -12.78 -19.62
C SER A 41 5.71 -14.08 -20.26
N ARG A 42 6.25 -14.40 -21.45
CA ARG A 42 6.06 -15.71 -22.10
C ARG A 42 6.98 -16.79 -21.53
N ASP A 43 8.02 -16.39 -20.78
CA ASP A 43 8.79 -17.33 -19.96
C ASP A 43 7.95 -17.72 -18.73
N GLY A 44 7.59 -19.00 -18.65
CA GLY A 44 6.80 -19.55 -17.56
C GLY A 44 7.44 -19.34 -16.17
N THR A 45 8.77 -19.31 -16.09
CA THR A 45 9.49 -19.07 -14.83
C THR A 45 9.28 -17.63 -14.37
N MET A 46 9.46 -16.66 -15.26
CA MET A 46 9.23 -15.24 -14.95
C MET A 46 7.76 -14.96 -14.67
N GLN A 47 6.86 -15.55 -15.45
CA GLN A 47 5.41 -15.43 -15.23
C GLN A 47 4.99 -15.99 -13.87
N SER A 48 5.57 -17.13 -13.47
CA SER A 48 5.30 -17.73 -12.16
C SER A 48 5.78 -16.85 -11.01
N GLN A 49 6.97 -16.25 -11.13
CA GLN A 49 7.51 -15.35 -10.11
C GLN A 49 6.72 -14.04 -10.03
N PHE A 50 6.29 -13.50 -11.17
CA PHE A 50 5.36 -12.37 -11.22
C PHE A 50 4.03 -12.70 -10.53
N ALA A 51 3.45 -13.87 -10.79
CA ALA A 51 2.20 -14.30 -10.16
C ALA A 51 2.33 -14.44 -8.64
N LYS A 52 3.51 -14.84 -8.14
CA LYS A 52 3.81 -14.86 -6.69
C LYS A 52 3.87 -13.45 -6.12
N GLY A 53 4.56 -12.52 -6.77
CA GLY A 53 4.60 -11.12 -6.35
C GLY A 53 3.22 -10.45 -6.36
N TRP A 54 2.41 -10.72 -7.39
CA TRP A 54 1.03 -10.23 -7.48
C TRP A 54 0.14 -10.68 -6.31
N ARG A 55 0.41 -11.88 -5.77
CA ARG A 55 -0.36 -12.48 -4.67
C ARG A 55 0.25 -12.25 -3.29
N SER A 56 1.47 -11.73 -3.20
CA SER A 56 2.13 -11.47 -1.92
C SER A 56 1.69 -10.18 -1.25
N VAL A 57 0.89 -9.35 -1.94
CA VAL A 57 0.35 -8.11 -1.40
C VAL A 57 -0.59 -8.38 -0.23
N THR A 58 -0.33 -7.69 0.89
CA THR A 58 -1.12 -7.78 2.12
C THR A 58 -2.31 -6.82 2.11
N SER A 59 -3.34 -7.13 2.90
CA SER A 59 -4.51 -6.26 3.07
C SER A 59 -4.14 -4.86 3.57
N SER A 60 -3.12 -4.73 4.42
CA SER A 60 -2.60 -3.44 4.89
C SER A 60 -2.03 -2.60 3.75
N GLU A 61 -1.27 -3.21 2.84
CA GLU A 61 -0.70 -2.50 1.70
C GLU A 61 -1.79 -2.06 0.71
N ILE A 62 -2.82 -2.89 0.50
CA ILE A 62 -4.00 -2.53 -0.31
C ILE A 62 -4.71 -1.33 0.33
N TYR A 63 -4.97 -1.39 1.64
CA TYR A 63 -5.61 -0.29 2.35
C TYR A 63 -4.82 1.01 2.19
N ASP A 64 -3.50 0.98 2.41
CA ASP A 64 -2.62 2.14 2.24
C ASP A 64 -2.64 2.67 0.81
N ALA A 65 -2.55 1.80 -0.20
CA ALA A 65 -2.55 2.20 -1.61
C ALA A 65 -3.85 2.91 -2.02
N ARG A 66 -4.99 2.45 -1.50
CA ARG A 66 -6.32 3.00 -1.82
C ARG A 66 -6.64 4.27 -1.05
N HIS A 67 -6.17 4.40 0.19
CA HIS A 67 -6.59 5.48 1.10
C HIS A 67 -5.58 6.62 1.22
N ARG A 68 -4.31 6.45 0.84
CA ARG A 68 -3.29 7.53 0.89
C ARG A 68 -3.72 8.79 0.15
N HIS A 69 -4.25 8.66 -1.06
CA HIS A 69 -4.67 9.81 -1.87
C HIS A 69 -5.86 10.56 -1.24
N ARG A 70 -6.84 9.80 -0.74
CA ARG A 70 -8.04 10.35 -0.12
C ARG A 70 -7.72 11.07 1.20
N PHE A 71 -6.81 10.51 1.99
CA PHE A 71 -6.33 11.17 3.21
C PHE A 71 -5.57 12.46 2.89
N ASN A 72 -4.71 12.45 1.86
CA ASN A 72 -4.03 13.67 1.41
C ASN A 72 -5.03 14.74 0.97
N ILE A 73 -6.01 14.42 0.12
CA ILE A 73 -7.05 15.40 -0.30
C ILE A 73 -7.79 16.00 0.89
N LEU A 74 -8.23 15.15 1.84
CA LEU A 74 -8.98 15.60 3.01
C LEU A 74 -8.16 16.49 3.94
N THR A 75 -6.83 16.29 3.97
CA THR A 75 -5.93 17.05 4.87
C THR A 75 -5.29 18.26 4.20
N THR A 76 -5.09 18.28 2.87
CA THR A 76 -4.54 19.46 2.18
C THR A 76 -5.59 20.45 1.72
N GLY A 77 -6.83 20.01 1.48
CA GLY A 77 -7.94 20.89 1.06
C GLY A 77 -8.77 21.47 2.21
N ASN A 78 -8.53 21.04 3.46
CA ASN A 78 -9.36 21.41 4.60
C ASN A 78 -8.50 21.60 5.87
N ASP A 79 -8.07 22.84 6.10
CA ASP A 79 -7.12 23.22 7.15
C ASP A 79 -7.52 22.72 8.56
N LYS A 80 -8.83 22.70 8.84
CA LYS A 80 -9.36 22.21 10.12
C LYS A 80 -9.14 20.71 10.33
N VAL A 81 -9.29 19.92 9.27
CA VAL A 81 -9.04 18.47 9.30
C VAL A 81 -7.54 18.20 9.41
N ALA A 82 -6.72 18.99 8.70
CA ALA A 82 -5.27 18.94 8.79
C ALA A 82 -4.78 19.14 10.23
N GLU A 83 -5.27 20.20 10.88
CA GLU A 83 -4.92 20.56 12.25
C GLU A 83 -5.39 19.49 13.24
N HIS A 84 -6.61 18.97 13.08
CA HIS A 84 -7.14 17.91 13.92
C HIS A 84 -6.30 16.62 13.82
N CYS A 85 -5.95 16.20 12.60
CA CYS A 85 -5.07 15.05 12.38
C CYS A 85 -3.67 15.28 12.98
N ALA A 86 -3.12 16.50 12.90
CA ALA A 86 -1.83 16.83 13.51
C ALA A 86 -1.87 16.71 15.04
N ARG A 87 -2.93 17.22 15.68
CA ARG A 87 -3.14 17.07 17.14
C ARG A 87 -3.25 15.60 17.55
N LEU A 88 -4.00 14.78 16.80
CA LEU A 88 -4.10 13.35 17.06
C LEU A 88 -2.74 12.65 16.96
N ARG A 89 -1.95 12.92 15.92
CA ARG A 89 -0.58 12.34 15.81
C ARG A 89 0.31 12.74 16.98
N ALA A 90 0.23 13.98 17.45
CA ALA A 90 1.01 14.45 18.60
C ALA A 90 0.65 13.70 19.90
N LEU A 91 -0.63 13.39 20.12
CA LEU A 91 -1.08 12.65 21.31
C LEU A 91 -0.51 11.22 21.39
N PHE A 92 -0.31 10.57 20.24
CA PHE A 92 0.19 9.19 20.17
C PHE A 92 1.69 9.07 19.89
N ALA A 93 2.40 10.19 19.68
CA ALA A 93 3.86 10.19 19.48
C ALA A 93 4.64 9.92 20.78
N ASP A 94 4.05 10.19 21.96
CA ASP A 94 4.73 10.18 23.25
C ASP A 94 4.67 8.85 24.02
N THR A 95 4.00 7.81 23.51
CA THR A 95 3.91 6.53 24.23
C THR A 95 5.17 5.66 24.08
N ALA A 96 6.01 5.90 23.07
CA ALA A 96 7.27 5.16 22.89
C ALA A 96 8.43 5.64 23.80
N ASN A 97 8.36 6.86 24.34
CA ASN A 97 9.44 7.44 25.17
C ASN A 97 9.13 7.49 26.67
N LYS A 98 7.90 7.21 27.11
CA LYS A 98 7.54 7.27 28.54
C LYS A 98 7.87 6.01 29.35
N GLU A 99 8.05 4.86 28.70
CA GLU A 99 8.40 3.61 29.41
C GLU A 99 9.88 3.55 29.83
N SER A 100 10.77 4.40 29.28
CA SER A 100 12.18 4.43 29.65
C SER A 100 12.50 5.34 30.86
N SER A 101 11.51 6.09 31.37
CA SER A 101 11.70 7.06 32.46
C SER A 101 11.26 6.56 33.84
N CYS A 102 10.53 5.43 33.92
CA CYS A 102 10.10 4.84 35.19
C CYS A 102 10.94 3.60 35.55
N SER A 103 12.25 3.79 35.67
CA SER A 103 13.17 2.84 36.29
C SER A 103 14.44 3.56 36.71
N ARG A 104 14.40 4.26 37.85
CA ARG A 104 15.49 4.37 38.83
C ARG A 104 15.03 5.09 40.09
#